data_AF-A0A2U3P9B3-F1
#
_entry.id   AF-A0A2U3P9B3-F1
#
_cell.length_a   1.000
_cell.length_b   1.000
_cell.length_c   1.000
_cell.angle_alpha   90.00
_cell.angle_beta   90.00
_cell.angle_gamma   90.00
#
_symmetry.space_group_name_H-M   'P 1'
#
loop_
_entity.id
_entity.type
_entity.pdbx_description
1 polymer ?
#
loop_
_entity_poly.entity_id
_entity_poly.type
_entity_poly.pdbx_seq_one_letter_code
_entity_poly.pdbx_strand_id
1 'polypeptide(L)'
;LPASVDLEKETVITGRVVDADGQAVGGAFVRLLDSSGEFTAEVVASATGEFRFFAAPGSWTLRALSKAGNGDAVVTPSGAGIHEVDIKIG
;
A
#
# COMPACT_ATOMS: atom_id res chain seq x y z
N LEU A 1 14.12 1.40 -22.77
CA LEU A 1 13.33 1.49 -21.52
C LEU A 1 14.04 2.50 -20.62
N PRO A 2 13.45 3.62 -20.19
CA PRO A 2 14.18 4.57 -19.35
C PRO A 2 14.19 4.09 -17.88
N ALA A 3 15.34 4.30 -17.24
CA ALA A 3 15.72 4.17 -15.83
C ALA A 3 15.18 2.97 -15.03
N SER A 4 16.08 2.00 -14.84
CA SER A 4 16.05 0.90 -13.89
C SER A 4 15.62 1.39 -12.51
N VAL A 5 14.43 0.99 -12.08
CA VAL A 5 14.07 0.94 -10.67
C VAL A 5 14.89 -0.24 -10.13
N ASP A 6 16.03 0.04 -9.49
CA ASP A 6 16.89 -0.99 -8.91
C ASP A 6 16.20 -1.51 -7.63
N LEU A 7 15.27 -2.45 -7.82
CA LEU A 7 14.50 -3.10 -6.76
C LEU A 7 15.37 -3.77 -5.67
N GLU A 8 16.66 -3.96 -5.94
CA GLU A 8 17.67 -4.43 -4.99
C GLU A 8 18.05 -3.38 -3.94
N LYS A 9 17.76 -2.10 -4.18
CA LYS A 9 18.04 -0.97 -3.27
C LYS A 9 16.78 -0.34 -2.69
N GLU A 10 15.65 -0.56 -3.34
CA GLU A 10 14.39 0.10 -3.00
C GLU A 10 13.50 -0.84 -2.18
N THR A 11 12.83 -0.29 -1.18
CA THR A 11 11.78 -1.00 -0.47
C THR A 11 10.45 -0.66 -1.12
N VAL A 12 9.82 -1.67 -1.70
CA VAL A 12 8.55 -1.54 -2.40
C VAL A 12 7.45 -2.17 -1.56
N ILE A 13 6.46 -1.38 -1.19
CA ILE A 13 5.25 -1.88 -0.53
C ILE A 13 4.17 -1.96 -1.60
N THR A 14 3.53 -3.11 -1.76
CA THR A 14 2.51 -3.35 -2.78
C THR A 14 1.39 -4.20 -2.23
N GLY A 15 0.25 -4.23 -2.91
CA GLY A 15 -0.84 -5.14 -2.57
C GLY A 15 -2.16 -4.69 -3.17
N ARG A 16 -3.27 -5.25 -2.68
CA ARG A 16 -4.62 -4.90 -3.12
C ARG A 16 -5.50 -4.42 -1.99
N VAL A 17 -6.41 -3.52 -2.31
CA VAL A 17 -7.58 -3.22 -1.49
C VAL A 17 -8.65 -4.25 -1.81
N VAL A 18 -9.13 -4.97 -0.79
CA VAL A 18 -10.13 -6.03 -0.92
C VAL A 18 -11.25 -5.85 0.09
N ASP A 19 -12.46 -6.32 -0.23
CA ASP A 19 -13.60 -6.30 0.68
C ASP A 19 -13.63 -7.50 1.64
N ALA A 20 -14.73 -7.62 2.39
CA ALA A 20 -14.96 -8.70 3.34
C ALA A 20 -14.85 -10.11 2.72
N ASP A 21 -15.27 -10.24 1.45
CA ASP A 21 -15.32 -11.48 0.68
C ASP A 21 -14.04 -11.70 -0.16
N GLY A 22 -13.07 -10.79 -0.08
CA GLY A 22 -11.82 -10.83 -0.83
C GLY A 22 -11.93 -10.32 -2.27
N GLN A 23 -13.03 -9.64 -2.63
CA GLN A 23 -13.18 -9.04 -3.95
C GLN A 23 -12.38 -7.74 -4.03
N ALA A 24 -11.78 -7.50 -5.19
CA ALA A 24 -10.98 -6.31 -5.43
C ALA A 24 -11.82 -5.03 -5.38
N VAL A 25 -11.33 -4.02 -4.65
CA VAL A 25 -11.98 -2.71 -4.52
C VAL A 25 -11.16 -1.68 -5.25
N GLY A 26 -11.58 -1.36 -6.48
CA GLY A 26 -10.91 -0.36 -7.30
C GLY A 26 -11.19 1.09 -6.89
N GLY A 27 -10.24 1.99 -7.18
CA GLY A 27 -10.40 3.43 -6.96
C GLY A 27 -10.40 3.89 -5.50
N ALA A 28 -9.99 3.02 -4.58
CA ALA A 28 -9.77 3.40 -3.18
C ALA A 28 -8.57 4.35 -3.06
N PHE A 29 -8.66 5.36 -2.20
CA PHE A 29 -7.50 6.15 -1.79
C PHE A 29 -6.71 5.34 -0.76
N VAL A 30 -5.46 5.04 -1.07
CA VAL A 30 -4.55 4.37 -0.14
C VAL A 30 -3.54 5.40 0.36
N ARG A 31 -3.51 5.59 1.67
CA ARG A 31 -2.57 6.48 2.35
C ARG A 31 -1.47 5.67 3.00
N LEU A 32 -0.24 6.15 2.85
CA LEU A 32 0.91 5.67 3.59
C LEU A 32 1.16 6.62 4.77
N LEU A 33 1.18 6.07 5.98
CA LEU A 33 1.47 6.81 7.20
C LEU A 33 2.70 6.21 7.90
N ASP A 34 3.55 7.08 8.43
CA ASP A 34 4.74 6.66 9.16
C ASP A 34 4.40 6.06 10.54
N SER A 35 5.44 5.68 11.29
CA SER A 35 5.28 5.10 12.63
C SER A 35 4.61 6.00 13.68
N SER A 36 4.56 7.31 13.45
CA SER A 36 3.84 8.27 14.30
C SER A 36 2.36 8.43 13.89
N GLY A 37 1.97 7.84 12.75
CA GLY A 37 0.67 8.04 12.13
C GLY A 37 0.60 9.31 11.28
N GLU A 38 1.74 9.92 10.95
CA GLU A 38 1.78 11.09 10.08
C GLU A 38 1.61 10.67 8.61
N PHE A 39 0.81 11.43 7.88
CA PHE A 39 0.59 11.23 6.45
C PHE A 39 1.88 11.49 5.66
N THR A 40 2.32 10.50 4.88
CA THR A 40 3.53 10.61 4.05
C THR A 40 3.22 10.67 2.56
N ALA A 41 2.29 9.83 2.09
CA ALA A 41 1.92 9.76 0.68
C ALA A 41 0.51 9.21 0.48
N GLU A 42 -0.07 9.45 -0.70
CA GLU A 42 -1.35 8.87 -1.13
C GLU A 42 -1.25 8.40 -2.58
N VAL A 43 -1.86 7.26 -2.87
CA VAL A 43 -2.10 6.78 -4.24
C VAL A 43 -3.56 6.38 -4.38
N VAL A 44 -4.05 6.36 -5.61
CA VAL A 44 -5.37 5.78 -5.92
C VAL A 44 -5.15 4.36 -6.42
N ALA A 45 -5.83 3.39 -5.80
CA ALA A 45 -5.79 2.00 -6.21
C ALA A 45 -6.34 1.84 -7.64
N SER A 46 -5.77 0.91 -8.40
CA SER A 46 -6.19 0.60 -9.78
C SER A 46 -7.63 0.09 -9.83
N ALA A 47 -8.16 -0.19 -11.02
CA ALA A 47 -9.47 -0.83 -11.18
C ALA A 47 -9.56 -2.22 -10.53
N THR A 48 -8.42 -2.90 -10.36
CA THR A 48 -8.24 -4.20 -9.71
C THR A 48 -7.80 -4.08 -8.25
N GLY A 49 -7.90 -2.87 -7.67
CA GLY A 49 -7.58 -2.60 -6.27
C GLY A 49 -6.09 -2.53 -5.96
N GLU A 50 -5.21 -2.62 -6.96
CA GLU A 50 -3.77 -2.67 -6.75
C GLU A 50 -3.19 -1.29 -6.41
N PHE A 51 -2.22 -1.26 -5.48
CA PHE A 51 -1.47 -0.06 -5.11
C PHE A 51 0.02 -0.37 -4.94
N ARG A 52 0.86 0.67 -5.01
CA ARG A 52 2.31 0.55 -4.80
C ARG A 52 2.89 1.82 -4.20
N PHE A 53 3.79 1.65 -3.23
CA PHE A 53 4.62 2.69 -2.66
C PHE A 53 6.10 2.32 -2.74
N PHE A 54 6.94 3.35 -2.78
CA PHE A 54 8.36 3.26 -2.49
C PHE A 54 8.59 3.95 -1.15
N ALA A 55 9.17 3.23 -0.20
CA ALA A 55 9.37 3.71 1.16
C ALA A 55 10.79 3.38 1.64
N ALA A 56 11.22 3.97 2.75
CA ALA A 56 12.39 3.47 3.46
C ALA A 56 11.99 2.22 4.29
N PRO A 57 12.95 1.34 4.64
CA PRO A 57 12.73 0.33 5.67
C PRO A 57 12.22 0.97 6.96
N GLY A 58 11.23 0.35 7.61
CA GLY A 58 10.56 0.93 8.77
C GLY A 58 9.13 0.41 8.95
N SER A 59 8.44 0.92 9.97
CA SER A 59 7.03 0.58 10.20
C SER A 59 6.14 1.58 9.47
N TRP A 60 5.23 1.06 8.65
CA TRP A 60 4.28 1.84 7.87
C TRP A 60 2.86 1.35 8.11
N THR A 61 1.93 2.29 8.21
CA THR A 61 0.49 2.00 8.16
C THR A 61 -0.03 2.36 6.79
N LEU A 62 -0.69 1.42 6.14
CA LEU A 62 -1.48 1.64 4.95
C LEU A 62 -2.93 1.84 5.37
N ARG A 63 -3.56 2.92 4.93
CA ARG A 63 -4.99 3.19 5.19
C ARG A 63 -5.74 3.33 3.89
N ALA A 64 -6.67 2.41 3.63
CA ALA A 64 -7.56 2.47 2.48
C ALA A 64 -8.87 3.19 2.85
N LEU A 65 -9.29 4.10 1.97
CA LEU A 65 -10.54 4.84 2.04
C LEU A 65 -11.26 4.66 0.71
N SER A 66 -12.45 4.05 0.73
CA SER A 66 -13.26 3.83 -0.45
C SER A 66 -14.72 4.18 -0.18
N LYS A 67 -15.55 4.17 -1.23
CA LYS A 67 -17.01 4.28 -1.07
C LYS A 67 -17.63 3.05 -0.40
N ALA A 68 -16.98 1.89 -0.52
CA ALA A 68 -17.47 0.62 0.01
C ALA A 68 -17.11 0.41 1.49
N GLY A 69 -16.14 1.15 2.02
CA GLY A 69 -15.64 0.97 3.37
C GLY A 69 -14.22 1.51 3.53
N ASN A 70 -13.68 1.34 4.73
CA ASN A 70 -12.32 1.73 5.06
C ASN A 70 -11.59 0.58 5.79
N GLY A 71 -10.27 0.65 5.82
CA GLY A 71 -9.44 -0.38 6.44
C GLY A 71 -8.00 0.06 6.58
N ASP A 72 -7.27 -0.63 7.44
CA ASP A 72 -5.84 -0.43 7.64
C ASP A 72 -5.08 -1.76 7.60
N ALA A 73 -3.82 -1.65 7.22
CA ALA A 73 -2.86 -2.74 7.29
C ALA A 73 -1.50 -2.17 7.69
N VAL A 74 -0.75 -2.91 8.51
CA VAL A 74 0.60 -2.52 8.92
C VAL A 74 1.60 -3.40 8.20
N VAL A 75 2.67 -2.79 7.72
CA VAL A 75 3.81 -3.48 7.11
C VAL A 75 5.11 -2.95 7.69
N THR A 76 6.06 -3.84 7.94
CA THR A 76 7.35 -3.46 8.53
C THR A 76 8.50 -3.99 7.68
N PRO A 77 8.75 -3.40 6.50
CA PRO A 77 9.88 -3.80 5.68
C PRO A 77 11.21 -3.62 6.40
N SER A 78 12.01 -4.68 6.47
CA SER A 78 13.35 -4.65 7.11
C SER A 78 14.47 -4.22 6.15
N GLY A 79 14.17 -4.05 4.87
CA GLY A 79 15.16 -3.76 3.83
C GLY A 79 14.53 -3.71 2.44
N ALA A 80 15.39 -3.55 1.43
CA ALA A 80 15.00 -3.55 0.03
C ALA A 80 14.29 -4.85 -0.38
N GLY A 81 13.48 -4.75 -1.43
CA GLY A 81 12.64 -5.84 -1.91
C GLY A 81 11.16 -5.47 -1.94
N ILE A 82 10.35 -6.43 -2.36
CA ILE A 82 8.90 -6.30 -2.49
C ILE A 82 8.24 -6.87 -1.24
N HIS A 83 7.40 -6.06 -0.60
CA HIS A 83 6.64 -6.39 0.59
C HIS A 83 5.15 -6.29 0.23
N GLU A 84 4.51 -7.45 0.09
CA GLU A 84 3.11 -7.56 -0.31
C GLU A 84 2.17 -7.60 0.91
N VAL A 85 1.13 -6.76 0.89
CA VAL A 85 0.13 -6.70 1.95
C VAL A 85 -1.21 -6.21 1.39
N ASP A 86 -2.26 -7.00 1.58
CA ASP A 86 -3.62 -6.59 1.22
C ASP A 86 -4.26 -5.76 2.34
N ILE A 87 -5.03 -4.74 1.96
CA ILE A 87 -5.82 -3.93 2.88
C ILE A 87 -7.27 -4.38 2.77
N LYS A 88 -7.77 -5.02 3.83
CA LYS A 88 -9.16 -5.43 3.92
C LYS A 88 -10.02 -4.27 4.42
N ILE A 89 -11.07 -3.93 3.68
CA ILE A 89 -12.03 -2.91 4.08
C ILE A 89 -13.33 -3.53 4.65
N GLY A 90 -13.98 -2.79 5.54
CA GLY A 90 -15.29 -3.14 6.13
C GLY A 90 -16.09 -1.92 6.51
#